data_AF-A0A832GL55-F1
#
_entry.id   AF-A0A832GL55-F1
#
_cell.length_a   1.000
_cell.length_b   1.000
_cell.length_c   1.000
_cell.angle_alpha   90.00
_cell.angle_beta   90.00
_cell.angle_gamma   90.00
#
_symmetry.space_group_name_H-M   'P 1'
#
loop_
_entity.id
_entity.type
_entity.pdbx_description
1 polymer ?
#
loop_
_entity_poly.entity_id
_entity_poly.type
_entity_poly.pdbx_seq_one_letter_code
_entity_poly.pdbx_strand_id
1 'polypeptide(L)'
;MQAESALPGIQQLHSSPLIGELVYLLKLSAFLQVKTIVETTSRERFEEFSRAVESINTHLGSLRNRLTLRKDEPNVNPCIKAAEASIDRLSSILRLCKTILSITSGVHNTTIDLSGVEASSLLCQGKLLREFAQTFNTLREKYPFWEVTREDVSYDDQLRDYIPSLQKVLETLDPTQLFRKVWSDPQVRNFVQQKFGEDALSYLQALAERPINEVFHDEKPLLCLFMHSVFKIDKTPVDKYAAIAIDEVQNLPYSLLLCIRRMAPQGCDIILMADPDQRTSLLGSDTAQVARLFGTTEYRLTRVYRSNPHILNAARALLNT
;
A
#
# COMPACT_ATOMS: atom_id res chain seq x y z
N MET A 1 17.77 -20.62 -32.53
CA MET A 1 18.07 -19.19 -32.35
C MET A 1 16.77 -18.42 -32.43
N GLN A 2 16.11 -18.12 -31.31
CA GLN A 2 14.89 -17.27 -31.24
C GLN A 2 14.61 -16.93 -29.75
N ALA A 3 15.55 -16.26 -29.09
CA ALA A 3 15.42 -15.85 -27.68
C ALA A 3 15.93 -14.42 -27.40
N GLU A 4 16.12 -13.59 -28.44
CA GLU A 4 16.76 -12.27 -28.30
C GLU A 4 15.82 -11.07 -28.49
N SER A 5 14.50 -11.25 -28.66
CA SER A 5 13.61 -10.11 -29.00
C SER A 5 12.55 -9.73 -27.95
N ALA A 6 12.57 -10.29 -26.74
CA ALA A 6 11.60 -9.97 -25.67
C ALA A 6 12.19 -9.10 -24.53
N LEU A 7 13.44 -8.67 -24.66
CA LEU A 7 14.21 -8.00 -23.60
C LEU A 7 14.14 -6.47 -23.59
N PRO A 8 14.11 -5.73 -24.73
CA PRO A 8 14.23 -4.27 -24.70
C PRO A 8 13.10 -3.56 -23.97
N GLY A 9 11.85 -3.97 -24.19
CA GLY A 9 10.69 -3.34 -23.54
C GLY A 9 10.61 -3.67 -22.06
N ILE A 10 10.92 -4.92 -21.67
CA ILE A 10 11.01 -5.31 -20.25
C ILE A 10 12.14 -4.53 -19.57
N GLN A 11 13.30 -4.37 -20.21
CA GLN A 11 14.38 -3.54 -19.69
C GLN A 11 13.94 -2.09 -19.52
N GLN A 12 13.24 -1.50 -20.49
CA GLN A 12 12.73 -0.13 -20.40
C GLN A 12 11.68 0.02 -19.29
N LEU A 13 10.79 -0.94 -19.11
CA LEU A 13 9.79 -0.95 -18.04
C LEU A 13 10.44 -0.82 -16.65
N HIS A 14 11.60 -1.43 -16.46
CA HIS A 14 12.30 -1.46 -15.17
C HIS A 14 13.35 -0.35 -14.98
N SER A 15 13.90 0.21 -16.07
CA SER A 15 15.00 1.18 -16.04
C SER A 15 14.61 2.61 -16.40
N SER A 16 13.36 2.85 -16.83
CA SER A 16 12.91 4.16 -17.30
C SER A 16 12.32 5.05 -16.19
N PRO A 17 12.53 6.38 -16.24
CA PRO A 17 11.86 7.33 -15.36
C PRO A 17 10.33 7.40 -15.59
N LEU A 18 9.84 6.92 -16.75
CA LEU A 18 8.41 6.86 -17.08
C LEU A 18 7.63 5.93 -16.16
N ILE A 19 8.30 5.10 -15.35
CA ILE A 19 7.66 4.30 -14.32
C ILE A 19 6.85 5.14 -13.33
N GLY A 20 7.25 6.40 -13.08
CA GLY A 20 6.48 7.30 -12.22
C GLY A 20 5.10 7.61 -12.79
N GLU A 21 5.03 7.87 -14.10
CA GLU A 21 3.79 8.09 -14.84
C GLU A 21 2.94 6.82 -14.89
N LEU A 22 3.57 5.66 -15.13
CA LEU A 22 2.90 4.37 -15.10
C LEU A 22 2.22 4.12 -13.75
N VAL A 23 2.95 4.34 -12.65
CA VAL A 23 2.43 4.14 -11.29
C VAL A 23 1.27 5.09 -10.98
N TYR A 24 1.32 6.32 -11.48
CA TYR A 24 0.19 7.26 -11.38
C TYR A 24 -1.03 6.76 -12.15
N LEU A 25 -0.86 6.26 -13.38
CA LEU A 25 -1.95 5.67 -14.16
C LEU A 25 -2.56 4.43 -13.49
N LEU A 26 -1.72 3.55 -12.92
CA LEU A 26 -2.19 2.39 -12.15
C LEU A 26 -3.03 2.82 -10.94
N LYS A 27 -2.64 3.90 -10.25
CA LYS A 27 -3.45 4.47 -9.16
C LYS A 27 -4.81 4.97 -9.67
N LEU A 28 -4.84 5.70 -10.78
CA LEU A 28 -6.09 6.19 -11.35
C LEU A 28 -7.01 5.04 -11.77
N SER A 29 -6.46 4.01 -12.41
CA SER A 29 -7.21 2.82 -12.78
C SER A 29 -7.75 2.08 -11.54
N ALA A 30 -6.94 1.93 -10.48
CA ALA A 30 -7.38 1.34 -9.22
C ALA A 30 -8.57 2.11 -8.62
N PHE A 31 -8.51 3.44 -8.65
CA PHE A 31 -9.60 4.30 -8.16
C PHE A 31 -10.85 4.20 -9.03
N LEU A 32 -10.70 4.01 -10.34
CA LEU A 32 -11.82 3.73 -11.24
C LEU A 32 -12.48 2.37 -10.93
N GLN A 33 -11.70 1.34 -10.60
CA GLN A 33 -12.23 0.05 -10.16
C GLN A 33 -13.03 0.19 -8.85
N VAL A 34 -12.48 0.93 -7.87
CA VAL A 34 -13.17 1.23 -6.61
C VAL A 34 -14.45 2.02 -6.84
N LYS A 35 -14.42 3.04 -7.71
CA LYS A 35 -15.60 3.81 -8.07
C LYS A 35 -16.68 2.93 -8.68
N THR A 36 -16.31 2.12 -9.67
CA THR A 36 -17.23 1.20 -10.37
C THR A 36 -17.88 0.22 -9.40
N ILE A 37 -17.12 -0.40 -8.50
CA ILE A 37 -17.71 -1.37 -7.55
C ILE A 37 -18.65 -0.68 -6.57
N VAL A 38 -18.34 0.53 -6.09
CA VAL A 38 -19.22 1.25 -5.16
C VAL A 38 -20.51 1.70 -5.83
N GLU A 39 -20.43 2.21 -7.06
CA GLU A 39 -21.62 2.61 -7.83
C GLU A 39 -22.53 1.41 -8.12
N THR A 40 -21.95 0.26 -8.48
CA THR A 40 -22.70 -0.97 -8.76
C THR A 40 -23.23 -1.69 -7.52
N THR A 41 -22.63 -1.47 -6.34
CA THR A 41 -23.07 -2.06 -5.05
C THR A 41 -23.95 -1.12 -4.21
N SER A 42 -24.39 -0.02 -4.83
CA SER A 42 -25.13 1.13 -4.25
C SER A 42 -24.28 2.03 -3.36
N ARG A 43 -23.93 3.20 -3.92
CA ARG A 43 -23.29 4.31 -3.20
C ARG A 43 -24.13 4.78 -2.01
N GLU A 44 -25.44 4.89 -2.18
CA GLU A 44 -26.36 5.33 -1.12
C GLU A 44 -26.29 4.39 0.09
N ARG A 45 -26.29 3.06 -0.16
CA ARG A 45 -26.15 2.05 0.89
C ARG A 45 -24.81 2.15 1.62
N PHE A 46 -23.75 2.54 0.92
CA PHE A 46 -22.42 2.75 1.53
C PHE A 46 -22.38 4.05 2.37
N GLU A 47 -23.08 5.09 1.96
CA GLU A 47 -23.25 6.32 2.75
C GLU A 47 -24.09 6.07 4.02
N GLU A 48 -25.18 5.30 3.90
CA GLU A 48 -25.98 4.86 5.05
C GLU A 48 -25.16 4.02 6.03
N PHE A 49 -24.38 3.07 5.53
CA PHE A 49 -23.44 2.29 6.33
C PHE A 49 -22.49 3.21 7.11
N SER A 50 -21.89 4.20 6.45
CA SER A 50 -20.99 5.16 7.11
C SER A 50 -21.69 5.91 8.24
N ARG A 51 -22.94 6.33 8.06
CA ARG A 51 -23.74 7.02 9.11
C ARG A 51 -24.07 6.08 10.26
N ALA A 52 -24.40 4.82 9.98
CA ALA A 52 -24.67 3.82 11.00
C ALA A 52 -23.43 3.57 11.87
N VAL A 53 -22.26 3.39 11.25
CA VAL A 53 -20.97 3.24 11.95
C VAL A 53 -20.67 4.46 12.81
N GLU A 54 -20.94 5.68 12.32
CA GLU A 54 -20.72 6.93 13.08
C GLU A 54 -21.62 7.03 14.32
N SER A 55 -22.89 6.68 14.17
CA SER A 55 -23.84 6.62 15.28
C SER A 55 -23.38 5.62 16.36
N ILE A 56 -23.00 4.41 15.94
CA ILE A 56 -22.48 3.37 16.84
C ILE A 56 -21.22 3.85 17.56
N ASN A 57 -20.29 4.46 16.83
CA ASN A 57 -19.04 4.98 17.40
C ASN A 57 -19.31 6.06 18.46
N THR A 58 -20.26 6.96 18.19
CA THR A 58 -20.68 8.02 19.11
C THR A 58 -21.32 7.46 20.38
N HIS A 59 -22.19 6.46 20.23
CA HIS A 59 -22.83 5.82 21.37
C HIS A 59 -21.83 5.04 22.22
N LEU A 60 -20.94 4.28 21.58
CA LEU A 60 -19.89 3.54 22.27
C LEU A 60 -18.94 4.47 23.02
N GLY A 61 -18.61 5.63 22.46
CA GLY A 61 -17.86 6.70 23.14
C GLY A 61 -18.58 7.22 24.39
N SER A 62 -19.89 7.46 24.29
CA SER A 62 -20.72 7.89 25.42
C SER A 62 -20.79 6.82 26.51
N LEU A 63 -20.93 5.55 26.13
CA LEU A 63 -20.88 4.41 27.04
C LEU A 63 -19.52 4.29 27.72
N ARG A 64 -18.41 4.35 26.98
CA ARG A 64 -17.05 4.34 27.54
C ARG A 64 -16.85 5.45 28.57
N ASN A 65 -17.38 6.65 28.33
CA ASN A 65 -17.31 7.74 29.29
C ASN A 65 -18.08 7.43 30.59
N ARG A 66 -19.28 6.85 30.49
CA ARG A 66 -20.03 6.38 31.67
C ARG A 66 -19.25 5.31 32.46
N LEU A 67 -18.65 4.34 31.77
CA LEU A 67 -17.81 3.30 32.41
C LEU A 67 -16.60 3.90 33.13
N THR A 68 -15.98 4.93 32.56
CA THR A 68 -14.78 5.57 33.12
C THR A 68 -15.02 6.21 34.48
N LEU A 69 -16.24 6.67 34.75
CA LEU A 69 -16.63 7.21 36.07
C LEU A 69 -16.53 6.16 37.20
N ARG A 70 -16.42 4.88 36.84
CA ARG A 70 -16.37 3.73 37.76
C ARG A 70 -15.14 2.84 37.52
N LYS A 71 -14.07 3.40 36.95
CA LYS A 71 -12.86 2.66 36.54
C LYS A 71 -12.23 1.81 37.67
N ASP A 72 -12.43 2.22 38.92
CA ASP A 72 -11.85 1.58 40.11
C ASP A 72 -12.66 0.33 40.54
N GLU A 73 -13.86 0.11 39.97
CA GLU A 73 -14.64 -1.08 40.21
C GLU A 73 -14.05 -2.32 39.50
N PRO A 74 -14.08 -3.50 40.14
CA PRO A 74 -13.61 -4.73 39.53
C PRO A 74 -14.32 -5.03 38.21
N ASN A 75 -13.57 -5.47 37.20
CA ASN A 75 -14.06 -5.84 35.85
C ASN A 75 -14.54 -4.68 34.96
N VAL A 76 -14.54 -3.42 35.43
CA VAL A 76 -14.88 -2.25 34.60
C VAL A 76 -13.75 -1.90 33.63
N ASN A 77 -12.51 -1.87 34.13
CA ASN A 77 -11.34 -1.50 33.32
C ASN A 77 -11.14 -2.38 32.06
N PRO A 78 -11.29 -3.73 32.11
CA PRO A 78 -11.29 -4.55 30.90
C PRO A 78 -12.36 -4.14 29.87
N CYS A 79 -13.58 -3.80 30.32
CA CYS A 79 -14.66 -3.36 29.44
C CYS A 79 -14.37 -2.00 28.79
N ILE A 80 -13.76 -1.06 29.54
CA ILE A 80 -13.29 0.22 29.01
C ILE A 80 -12.26 0.00 27.88
N LYS A 81 -11.25 -0.86 28.12
CA LYS A 81 -10.22 -1.15 27.11
C LYS A 81 -10.81 -1.79 25.85
N ALA A 82 -11.75 -2.72 26.01
CA ALA A 82 -12.43 -3.34 24.89
C ALA A 82 -13.27 -2.32 24.10
N ALA A 83 -13.94 -1.39 24.80
CA ALA A 83 -14.67 -0.29 24.16
C ALA A 83 -13.74 0.65 23.38
N GLU A 84 -12.58 1.03 23.95
CA GLU A 84 -11.56 1.85 23.28
C GLU A 84 -11.05 1.17 22.00
N ALA A 85 -10.70 -0.12 22.08
CA ALA A 85 -10.27 -0.87 20.90
C ALA A 85 -11.36 -0.96 19.82
N SER A 86 -12.63 -1.08 20.22
CA SER A 86 -13.77 -1.06 19.28
C SER A 86 -13.99 0.32 18.65
N ILE A 87 -13.87 1.41 19.42
CA ILE A 87 -13.94 2.80 18.93
C ILE A 87 -12.84 3.06 17.90
N ASP A 88 -11.61 2.60 18.16
CA ASP A 88 -10.48 2.76 17.23
C ASP A 88 -10.72 2.03 15.90
N ARG A 89 -11.29 0.81 15.97
CA ARG A 89 -11.64 0.04 14.78
C ARG A 89 -12.79 0.69 14.00
N LEU A 90 -13.86 1.13 14.67
CA LEU A 90 -14.97 1.86 14.03
C LEU A 90 -14.48 3.17 13.39
N SER A 91 -13.59 3.88 14.05
CA SER A 91 -12.97 5.11 13.52
C SER A 91 -12.14 4.80 12.27
N SER A 92 -11.43 3.68 12.23
CA SER A 92 -10.73 3.21 11.02
C SER A 92 -11.69 2.89 9.87
N ILE A 93 -12.84 2.25 10.16
CA ILE A 93 -13.90 2.00 9.17
C ILE A 93 -14.45 3.34 8.62
N LEU A 94 -14.71 4.32 9.47
CA LEU A 94 -15.18 5.65 9.04
C LEU A 94 -14.18 6.36 8.14
N ARG A 95 -12.87 6.31 8.47
CA ARG A 95 -11.82 6.84 7.60
C ARG A 95 -11.82 6.17 6.24
N LEU A 96 -11.94 4.84 6.20
CA LEU A 96 -12.06 4.10 4.95
C LEU A 96 -13.28 4.55 4.15
N CYS A 97 -14.45 4.65 4.79
CA CYS A 97 -15.68 5.06 4.12
C CYS A 97 -15.55 6.45 3.50
N LYS A 98 -15.00 7.41 4.25
CA LYS A 98 -14.71 8.76 3.78
C LYS A 98 -13.76 8.76 2.59
N THR A 99 -12.70 7.96 2.64
CA THR A 99 -11.74 7.84 1.54
C THR A 99 -12.41 7.28 0.28
N ILE A 100 -13.20 6.22 0.41
CA ILE A 100 -13.91 5.59 -0.72
C ILE A 100 -14.92 6.57 -1.34
N LEU A 101 -15.70 7.28 -0.53
CA LEU A 101 -16.63 8.30 -1.01
C LEU A 101 -15.93 9.51 -1.67
N SER A 102 -14.71 9.83 -1.24
CA SER A 102 -13.89 10.85 -1.89
C SER A 102 -13.40 10.38 -3.26
N ILE A 103 -12.96 9.12 -3.36
CA ILE A 103 -12.56 8.49 -4.62
C ILE A 103 -13.71 8.49 -5.62
N THR A 104 -14.91 8.09 -5.21
CA THR A 104 -16.10 8.07 -6.09
C THR A 104 -16.50 9.47 -6.55
N SER A 105 -16.14 10.50 -5.79
CA SER A 105 -16.37 11.91 -6.12
C SER A 105 -15.23 12.55 -6.94
N GLY A 106 -14.24 11.77 -7.37
CA GLY A 106 -13.14 12.24 -8.25
C GLY A 106 -11.92 12.79 -7.53
N VAL A 107 -11.76 12.55 -6.22
CA VAL A 107 -10.57 12.98 -5.47
C VAL A 107 -9.46 11.92 -5.59
N HIS A 108 -8.38 12.26 -6.31
CA HIS A 108 -7.29 11.31 -6.62
C HIS A 108 -6.04 11.45 -5.73
N ASN A 109 -5.95 12.50 -4.91
CA ASN A 109 -4.81 12.74 -3.99
C ASN A 109 -4.94 12.02 -2.64
N THR A 110 -5.89 11.10 -2.50
CA THR A 110 -6.06 10.29 -1.28
C THR A 110 -5.33 8.95 -1.36
N THR A 111 -5.27 8.23 -0.25
CA THR A 111 -4.75 6.87 -0.13
C THR A 111 -5.70 6.05 0.75
N ILE A 112 -5.88 4.78 0.40
CA ILE A 112 -6.78 3.85 1.09
C ILE A 112 -6.13 3.37 2.39
N ASP A 113 -6.81 3.56 3.51
CA ASP A 113 -6.33 3.18 4.83
C ASP A 113 -6.51 1.67 5.07
N LEU A 114 -5.41 0.91 5.11
CA LEU A 114 -5.43 -0.54 5.31
C LEU A 114 -5.98 -0.93 6.70
N SER A 115 -5.81 -0.10 7.73
CA SER A 115 -6.39 -0.39 9.04
C SER A 115 -7.92 -0.41 8.99
N GLY A 116 -8.50 0.43 8.12
CA GLY A 116 -9.94 0.44 7.85
C GLY A 116 -10.41 -0.78 7.06
N VAL A 117 -9.59 -1.29 6.12
CA VAL A 117 -9.86 -2.54 5.38
C VAL A 117 -9.86 -3.73 6.34
N GLU A 118 -8.85 -3.83 7.21
CA GLU A 118 -8.76 -4.88 8.23
C GLU A 118 -9.93 -4.83 9.22
N ALA A 119 -10.26 -3.65 9.75
CA ALA A 119 -11.39 -3.47 10.66
C ALA A 119 -12.72 -3.84 9.99
N SER A 120 -12.91 -3.46 8.72
CA SER A 120 -14.10 -3.84 7.94
C SER A 120 -14.17 -5.35 7.70
N SER A 121 -13.03 -6.01 7.49
CA SER A 121 -12.97 -7.48 7.39
C SER A 121 -13.37 -8.16 8.71
N LEU A 122 -12.93 -7.63 9.86
CA LEU A 122 -13.37 -8.10 11.19
C LEU A 122 -14.87 -7.95 11.40
N LEU A 123 -15.47 -6.86 10.90
CA LEU A 123 -16.92 -6.67 10.91
C LEU A 123 -17.63 -7.75 10.09
N CYS A 124 -17.19 -8.01 8.85
CA CYS A 124 -17.75 -9.05 8.00
C CYS A 124 -17.64 -10.47 8.61
N GLN A 125 -16.69 -10.68 9.53
CA GLN A 125 -16.52 -11.94 10.27
C GLN A 125 -17.32 -12.01 11.58
N GLY A 126 -18.06 -10.97 11.96
CA GLY A 126 -18.75 -10.88 13.26
C GLY A 126 -17.80 -10.84 14.46
N LYS A 127 -16.59 -10.28 14.26
CA LYS A 127 -15.54 -10.22 15.28
C LYS A 127 -15.20 -8.81 15.72
N LEU A 128 -15.74 -7.78 15.09
CA LEU A 128 -15.40 -6.37 15.35
C LEU A 128 -15.62 -5.98 16.83
N LEU A 129 -16.81 -6.29 17.36
CA LEU A 129 -17.26 -5.90 18.70
C LEU A 129 -17.32 -7.07 19.70
N ARG A 130 -16.87 -8.26 19.29
CA ARG A 130 -17.04 -9.50 20.07
C ARG A 130 -16.44 -9.41 21.48
N GLU A 131 -15.23 -8.89 21.60
CA GLU A 131 -14.54 -8.74 22.89
C GLU A 131 -15.26 -7.75 23.81
N PHE A 132 -15.72 -6.63 23.24
CA PHE A 132 -16.52 -5.66 23.96
C PHE A 132 -17.84 -6.27 24.45
N ALA A 133 -18.59 -6.94 23.57
CA ALA A 133 -19.83 -7.62 23.95
C ALA A 133 -19.62 -8.67 25.06
N GLN A 134 -18.53 -9.43 25.02
CA GLN A 134 -18.19 -10.40 26.06
C GLN A 134 -17.90 -9.75 27.41
N THR A 135 -16.98 -8.78 27.43
CA THR A 135 -16.62 -8.07 28.67
C THR A 135 -17.80 -7.29 29.26
N PHE A 136 -18.63 -6.70 28.40
CA PHE A 136 -19.86 -6.03 28.81
C PHE A 136 -20.89 -6.99 29.41
N ASN A 137 -21.12 -8.16 28.82
CA ASN A 137 -22.05 -9.14 29.36
C ASN A 137 -21.60 -9.67 30.73
N THR A 138 -20.30 -9.95 30.90
CA THR A 138 -19.74 -10.34 32.22
C THR A 138 -19.93 -9.24 33.27
N LEU A 139 -19.77 -7.98 32.87
CA LEU A 139 -20.00 -6.84 33.75
C LEU A 139 -21.48 -6.72 34.13
N ARG A 140 -22.40 -6.87 33.15
CA ARG A 140 -23.85 -6.84 33.38
C ARG A 140 -24.32 -7.96 34.31
N GLU A 141 -23.77 -9.18 34.18
CA GLU A 141 -24.11 -10.29 35.07
C GLU A 141 -23.73 -10.00 36.52
N LYS A 142 -22.58 -9.36 36.75
CA LYS A 142 -22.13 -8.96 38.09
C LYS A 142 -22.89 -7.73 38.60
N TYR A 143 -23.36 -6.87 37.70
CA TYR A 143 -24.05 -5.63 38.04
C TYR A 143 -25.35 -5.45 37.22
N PRO A 144 -26.40 -6.24 37.50
CA PRO A 144 -27.61 -6.32 36.67
C PRO A 144 -28.48 -5.06 36.68
N PHE A 145 -28.27 -4.15 37.63
CA PHE A 145 -29.02 -2.88 37.76
C PHE A 145 -28.34 -1.69 37.06
N TRP A 146 -27.31 -1.94 36.25
CA TRP A 146 -26.68 -0.86 35.50
C TRP A 146 -27.61 -0.31 34.42
N GLU A 147 -27.64 1.01 34.27
CA GLU A 147 -28.44 1.75 33.27
C GLU A 147 -28.04 1.44 31.81
N VAL A 148 -26.97 0.67 31.61
CA VAL A 148 -26.54 0.26 30.28
C VAL A 148 -27.23 -1.06 29.94
N THR A 149 -28.10 -1.03 28.93
CA THR A 149 -28.92 -2.15 28.49
C THR A 149 -28.23 -2.94 27.39
N ARG A 150 -28.81 -4.09 27.02
CA ARG A 150 -28.32 -4.89 25.88
C ARG A 150 -28.45 -4.13 24.54
N GLU A 151 -29.41 -3.23 24.45
CA GLU A 151 -29.67 -2.41 23.25
C GLU A 151 -28.53 -1.41 23.00
N ASP A 152 -27.81 -1.03 24.05
CA ASP A 152 -26.62 -0.18 23.99
C ASP A 152 -25.37 -0.87 23.40
N VAL A 153 -25.43 -2.16 23.06
CA VAL A 153 -24.23 -2.92 22.62
C VAL A 153 -24.47 -3.89 21.46
N SER A 154 -25.71 -4.04 20.98
CA SER A 154 -26.05 -4.98 19.89
C SER A 154 -25.96 -4.33 18.50
N TYR A 155 -24.75 -3.96 18.09
CA TYR A 155 -24.52 -3.19 16.88
C TYR A 155 -24.18 -4.02 15.64
N ASP A 156 -23.63 -5.23 15.83
CA ASP A 156 -23.34 -6.13 14.71
C ASP A 156 -24.61 -6.49 13.93
N ASP A 157 -25.76 -6.57 14.61
CA ASP A 157 -27.06 -6.79 13.98
C ASP A 157 -27.53 -5.58 13.15
N GLN A 158 -27.24 -4.35 13.61
CA GLN A 158 -27.57 -3.12 12.89
C GLN A 158 -26.72 -2.95 11.62
N LEU A 159 -25.49 -3.49 11.63
CA LEU A 159 -24.58 -3.43 10.50
C LEU A 159 -24.73 -4.60 9.53
N ARG A 160 -25.46 -5.64 9.92
CA ARG A 160 -25.58 -6.90 9.17
C ARG A 160 -26.07 -6.70 7.74
N ASP A 161 -27.03 -5.81 7.56
CA ASP A 161 -27.60 -5.51 6.24
C ASP A 161 -26.56 -4.91 5.29
N TYR A 162 -25.52 -4.25 5.78
CA TYR A 162 -24.49 -3.63 4.94
C TYR A 162 -23.35 -4.59 4.56
N ILE A 163 -23.22 -5.73 5.26
CA ILE A 163 -22.12 -6.70 5.08
C ILE A 163 -21.96 -7.14 3.62
N PRO A 164 -23.01 -7.53 2.86
CA PRO A 164 -22.82 -8.02 1.49
C PRO A 164 -22.22 -6.96 0.54
N SER A 165 -22.65 -5.69 0.67
CA SER A 165 -22.09 -4.59 -0.14
C SER A 165 -20.66 -4.28 0.29
N LEU A 166 -20.39 -4.26 1.60
CA LEU A 166 -19.05 -4.04 2.13
C LEU A 166 -18.07 -5.12 1.68
N GLN A 167 -18.47 -6.40 1.70
CA GLN A 167 -17.63 -7.52 1.23
C GLN A 167 -17.17 -7.34 -0.21
N LYS A 168 -18.07 -6.98 -1.13
CA LYS A 168 -17.72 -6.72 -2.54
C LYS A 168 -16.70 -5.59 -2.72
N VAL A 169 -16.86 -4.53 -1.92
CA VAL A 169 -15.89 -3.42 -1.91
C VAL A 169 -14.54 -3.91 -1.38
N LEU A 170 -14.52 -4.66 -0.27
CA LEU A 170 -13.29 -5.19 0.32
C LEU A 170 -12.56 -6.17 -0.61
N GLU A 171 -13.27 -7.04 -1.32
CA GLU A 171 -12.70 -7.92 -2.34
C GLU A 171 -11.99 -7.15 -3.47
N THR A 172 -12.49 -5.95 -3.79
CA THR A 172 -11.84 -5.07 -4.77
C THR A 172 -10.60 -4.37 -4.20
N LEU A 173 -10.51 -4.26 -2.87
CA LEU A 173 -9.39 -3.64 -2.17
C LEU A 173 -8.27 -4.64 -1.82
N ASP A 174 -8.40 -5.92 -2.18
CA ASP A 174 -7.28 -6.86 -2.10
C ASP A 174 -6.12 -6.32 -2.96
N PRO A 175 -4.95 -6.04 -2.37
CA PRO A 175 -3.97 -5.24 -3.09
C PRO A 175 -3.35 -5.96 -4.30
N THR A 176 -3.14 -7.27 -4.20
CA THR A 176 -2.59 -8.08 -5.30
C THR A 176 -3.62 -8.23 -6.41
N GLN A 177 -4.88 -8.52 -6.08
CA GLN A 177 -5.94 -8.60 -7.09
C GLN A 177 -6.20 -7.26 -7.75
N LEU A 178 -6.21 -6.16 -6.99
CA LEU A 178 -6.40 -4.83 -7.54
C LEU A 178 -5.25 -4.46 -8.48
N PHE A 179 -4.00 -4.71 -8.09
CA PHE A 179 -2.83 -4.53 -8.95
C PHE A 179 -2.94 -5.32 -10.26
N ARG A 180 -3.46 -6.55 -10.22
CA ARG A 180 -3.66 -7.36 -11.43
C ARG A 180 -4.81 -6.88 -12.30
N LYS A 181 -5.92 -6.47 -11.69
CA LYS A 181 -7.08 -5.90 -12.41
C LYS A 181 -6.71 -4.64 -13.18
N VAL A 182 -5.88 -3.76 -12.62
CA VAL A 182 -5.50 -2.50 -13.29
C VAL A 182 -4.63 -2.73 -14.54
N TRP A 183 -3.96 -3.87 -14.67
CA TRP A 183 -3.24 -4.21 -15.91
C TRP A 183 -4.16 -4.50 -17.09
N SER A 184 -5.41 -4.89 -16.82
CA SER A 184 -6.42 -5.10 -17.86
C SER A 184 -7.06 -3.78 -18.36
N ASP A 185 -6.77 -2.65 -17.71
CA ASP A 185 -7.31 -1.35 -18.08
C ASP A 185 -6.80 -0.89 -19.47
N PRO A 186 -7.69 -0.51 -20.41
CA PRO A 186 -7.27 -0.09 -21.75
C PRO A 186 -6.30 1.09 -21.76
N GLN A 187 -6.43 2.05 -20.85
CA GLN A 187 -5.54 3.21 -20.78
C GLN A 187 -4.14 2.80 -20.32
N VAL A 188 -4.07 1.91 -19.32
CA VAL A 188 -2.80 1.36 -18.82
C VAL A 188 -2.13 0.54 -19.94
N ARG A 189 -2.88 -0.35 -20.59
CA ARG A 189 -2.37 -1.18 -21.70
C ARG A 189 -1.83 -0.33 -22.84
N ASN A 190 -2.60 0.67 -23.27
CA ASN A 190 -2.19 1.58 -24.34
C ASN A 190 -0.93 2.37 -23.96
N PHE A 191 -0.83 2.87 -22.72
CA PHE A 191 0.36 3.56 -22.25
C PHE A 191 1.58 2.64 -22.28
N VAL A 192 1.45 1.42 -21.74
CA VAL A 192 2.54 0.45 -21.71
C VAL A 192 3.01 0.11 -23.12
N GLN A 193 2.09 -0.19 -24.03
CA GLN A 193 2.40 -0.51 -25.41
C GLN A 193 3.14 0.64 -26.11
N GLN A 194 2.66 1.88 -25.94
CA GLN A 194 3.23 3.06 -26.59
C GLN A 194 4.59 3.48 -26.02
N LYS A 195 4.82 3.27 -24.72
CA LYS A 195 6.01 3.78 -24.01
C LYS A 195 7.08 2.74 -23.76
N PHE A 196 6.71 1.47 -23.66
CA PHE A 196 7.60 0.35 -23.35
C PHE A 196 7.56 -0.78 -24.38
N GLY A 197 6.62 -0.75 -25.33
CA GLY A 197 6.55 -1.75 -26.42
C GLY A 197 5.61 -2.93 -26.15
N GLU A 198 5.43 -3.75 -27.19
CA GLU A 198 4.51 -4.90 -27.19
C GLU A 198 5.00 -6.05 -26.28
N ASP A 199 6.31 -6.23 -26.19
CA ASP A 199 6.95 -7.21 -25.32
C ASP A 199 6.73 -6.88 -23.83
N ALA A 200 6.83 -5.60 -23.44
CA ALA A 200 6.50 -5.15 -22.09
C ALA A 200 5.02 -5.35 -21.77
N LEU A 201 4.12 -5.06 -22.72
CA LEU A 201 2.69 -5.30 -22.56
C LEU A 201 2.40 -6.80 -22.38
N SER A 202 2.96 -7.64 -23.24
CA SER A 202 2.80 -9.10 -23.19
C SER A 202 3.32 -9.67 -21.86
N TYR A 203 4.47 -9.17 -21.40
CA TYR A 203 5.02 -9.51 -20.09
C TYR A 203 4.03 -9.16 -18.96
N LEU A 204 3.56 -7.91 -18.90
CA LEU A 204 2.62 -7.48 -17.85
C LEU A 204 1.28 -8.22 -17.88
N GLN A 205 0.77 -8.56 -19.07
CA GLN A 205 -0.43 -9.40 -19.22
C GLN A 205 -0.20 -10.81 -18.70
N ALA A 206 0.93 -11.43 -19.04
CA ALA A 206 1.29 -12.74 -18.52
C ALA A 206 1.45 -12.72 -16.98
N LEU A 207 1.91 -11.62 -16.38
CA LEU A 207 1.94 -11.47 -14.92
C LEU A 207 0.54 -11.35 -14.31
N ALA A 208 -0.38 -10.64 -14.99
CA ALA A 208 -1.75 -10.46 -14.51
C ALA A 208 -2.56 -11.77 -14.48
N GLU A 209 -2.26 -12.71 -15.38
CA GLU A 209 -2.94 -14.01 -15.50
C GLU A 209 -2.44 -15.07 -14.52
N ARG A 210 -1.35 -14.82 -13.79
CA ARG A 210 -0.74 -15.81 -12.87
C ARG A 210 -1.60 -16.06 -11.62
N PRO A 211 -1.40 -17.19 -10.91
CA PRO A 211 -2.03 -17.45 -9.62
C PRO A 211 -1.66 -16.40 -8.55
N ILE A 212 -2.59 -16.05 -7.63
CA ILE A 212 -2.40 -14.99 -6.61
C ILE A 212 -1.33 -15.33 -5.57
N ASN A 213 -1.08 -16.61 -5.35
CA ASN A 213 -0.05 -17.14 -4.46
C ASN A 213 1.37 -17.08 -5.05
N GLU A 214 1.53 -16.67 -6.31
CA GLU A 214 2.81 -16.56 -6.99
C GLU A 214 3.14 -15.09 -7.27
N VAL A 215 3.98 -14.48 -6.43
CA VAL A 215 4.57 -13.15 -6.67
C VAL A 215 6.06 -13.32 -6.94
N PHE A 216 6.47 -13.11 -8.19
CA PHE A 216 7.86 -13.28 -8.61
C PHE A 216 8.72 -12.07 -8.22
N HIS A 217 10.05 -12.26 -8.24
CA HIS A 217 11.01 -11.25 -7.77
C HIS A 217 11.02 -9.96 -8.59
N ASP A 218 10.72 -10.06 -9.88
CA ASP A 218 10.65 -9.00 -10.87
C ASP A 218 9.37 -8.15 -10.75
N GLU A 219 8.26 -8.72 -10.28
CA GLU A 219 7.00 -8.00 -10.02
C GLU A 219 7.07 -7.10 -8.78
N LYS A 220 7.88 -7.48 -7.79
CA LYS A 220 7.89 -6.86 -6.46
C LYS A 220 8.10 -5.35 -6.49
N PRO A 221 9.05 -4.78 -7.26
CA PRO A 221 9.23 -3.33 -7.30
C PRO A 221 7.98 -2.58 -7.80
N LEU A 222 7.35 -3.07 -8.88
CA LEU A 222 6.15 -2.44 -9.45
C LEU A 222 4.95 -2.57 -8.52
N LEU A 223 4.76 -3.75 -7.92
CA LEU A 223 3.72 -3.97 -6.93
C LEU A 223 3.94 -3.05 -5.71
N CYS A 224 5.15 -2.96 -5.17
CA CYS A 224 5.44 -2.06 -4.06
C CYS A 224 5.15 -0.59 -4.43
N LEU A 225 5.58 -0.12 -5.60
CA LEU A 225 5.30 1.25 -6.05
C LEU A 225 3.80 1.51 -6.18
N PHE A 226 3.05 0.55 -6.70
CA PHE A 226 1.60 0.59 -6.75
C PHE A 226 0.99 0.67 -5.34
N MET A 227 1.42 -0.22 -4.44
CA MET A 227 0.98 -0.26 -3.04
C MET A 227 1.16 1.09 -2.35
N HIS A 228 2.35 1.68 -2.45
CA HIS A 228 2.67 2.98 -1.88
C HIS A 228 1.89 4.14 -2.51
N SER A 229 1.31 3.96 -3.70
CA SER A 229 0.55 5.00 -4.39
C SER A 229 -0.94 4.92 -4.09
N VAL A 230 -1.47 3.72 -3.86
CA VAL A 230 -2.90 3.47 -3.63
C VAL A 230 -3.23 3.42 -2.15
N PHE A 231 -2.37 2.80 -1.33
CA PHE A 231 -2.64 2.52 0.08
C PHE A 231 -1.80 3.39 1.00
N LYS A 232 -2.37 3.71 2.16
CA LYS A 232 -1.66 4.39 3.25
C LYS A 232 -0.79 3.36 3.95
N ILE A 233 0.52 3.57 3.91
CA ILE A 233 1.50 2.73 4.59
C ILE A 233 2.16 3.59 5.66
N ASP A 234 1.74 3.39 6.91
CA ASP A 234 2.19 4.21 8.05
C ASP A 234 3.62 3.88 8.50
N LYS A 235 4.05 2.63 8.29
CA LYS A 235 5.41 2.20 8.59
C LYS A 235 5.97 1.33 7.48
N THR A 236 7.19 1.61 7.06
CA THR A 236 7.98 0.79 6.16
C THR A 236 9.11 0.07 6.91
N PRO A 237 9.66 -1.03 6.38
CA PRO A 237 10.82 -1.70 6.98
C PRO A 237 12.07 -0.81 7.10
N VAL A 238 12.13 0.29 6.34
CA VAL A 238 13.28 1.20 6.31
C VAL A 238 13.14 2.42 7.21
N ASP A 239 11.96 2.67 7.78
CA ASP A 239 11.69 3.87 8.60
C ASP A 239 12.57 3.99 9.85
N LYS A 240 13.09 2.86 10.33
CA LYS A 240 13.95 2.80 11.52
C LYS A 240 15.40 3.23 11.25
N TYR A 241 15.79 3.40 9.99
CA TYR A 241 17.17 3.71 9.63
C TYR A 241 17.36 5.21 9.42
N ALA A 242 18.35 5.78 10.11
CA ALA A 242 18.78 7.17 9.91
C ALA A 242 19.51 7.35 8.57
N ALA A 243 20.16 6.29 8.08
CA ALA A 243 20.87 6.29 6.81
C ALA A 243 20.69 4.95 6.06
N ILE A 244 20.66 5.02 4.73
CA ILE A 244 20.58 3.88 3.82
C ILE A 244 21.74 3.97 2.82
N ALA A 245 22.63 2.98 2.84
CA ALA A 245 23.68 2.86 1.83
C ALA A 245 23.27 1.82 0.78
N ILE A 246 23.39 2.18 -0.50
CA ILE A 246 23.10 1.31 -1.63
C ILE A 246 24.37 1.19 -2.46
N ASP A 247 24.87 -0.04 -2.57
CA ASP A 247 26.04 -0.38 -3.37
C ASP A 247 25.63 -0.88 -4.76
N GLU A 248 26.55 -0.82 -5.71
CA GLU A 248 26.39 -1.33 -7.08
C GLU A 248 25.12 -0.78 -7.78
N VAL A 249 24.82 0.50 -7.57
CA VAL A 249 23.55 1.10 -7.98
C VAL A 249 23.31 1.03 -9.50
N GLN A 250 24.38 1.07 -10.29
CA GLN A 250 24.31 0.91 -11.75
C GLN A 250 23.74 -0.46 -12.18
N ASN A 251 23.76 -1.46 -11.31
CA ASN A 251 23.24 -2.80 -11.57
C ASN A 251 21.78 -2.99 -11.13
N LEU A 252 21.22 -2.01 -10.41
CA LEU A 252 19.86 -2.08 -9.87
C LEU A 252 18.82 -1.47 -10.83
N PRO A 253 17.59 -2.03 -10.91
CA PRO A 253 16.48 -1.43 -11.63
C PRO A 253 16.04 -0.08 -11.07
N TYR A 254 15.66 0.84 -11.96
CA TYR A 254 15.16 2.17 -11.58
C TYR A 254 13.87 2.06 -10.76
N SER A 255 13.00 1.09 -11.11
CA SER A 255 11.81 0.70 -10.35
C SER A 255 12.09 0.42 -8.87
N LEU A 256 13.16 -0.33 -8.57
CA LEU A 256 13.57 -0.67 -7.21
C LEU A 256 14.11 0.58 -6.48
N LEU A 257 14.93 1.36 -7.16
CA LEU A 257 15.50 2.60 -6.60
C LEU A 257 14.40 3.62 -6.27
N LEU A 258 13.40 3.77 -7.14
CA LEU A 258 12.23 4.61 -6.88
C LEU A 258 11.42 4.10 -5.69
N CYS A 259 11.29 2.78 -5.55
CA CYS A 259 10.62 2.16 -4.40
C CYS A 259 11.35 2.50 -3.09
N ILE A 260 12.67 2.31 -3.05
CA ILE A 260 13.51 2.67 -1.88
C ILE A 260 13.36 4.15 -1.57
N ARG A 261 13.44 5.03 -2.58
CA ARG A 261 13.28 6.47 -2.39
C ARG A 261 11.96 6.87 -1.76
N ARG A 262 10.86 6.18 -2.12
CA ARG A 262 9.51 6.43 -1.58
C ARG A 262 9.30 5.85 -0.18
N MET A 263 9.97 4.73 0.13
CA MET A 263 9.90 4.12 1.45
C MET A 263 10.77 4.86 2.48
N ALA A 264 11.87 5.48 2.04
CA ALA A 264 12.77 6.17 2.95
C ALA A 264 12.07 7.35 3.65
N PRO A 265 12.20 7.49 4.98
CA PRO A 265 11.56 8.56 5.72
C PRO A 265 12.15 9.93 5.34
N GLN A 266 11.37 11.00 5.58
CA GLN A 266 11.88 12.36 5.39
C GLN A 266 13.11 12.59 6.30
N GLY A 267 14.19 13.11 5.72
CA GLY A 267 15.45 13.34 6.44
C GLY A 267 16.37 12.12 6.58
N CYS A 268 16.04 10.98 5.96
CA CYS A 268 16.95 9.84 5.86
C CYS A 268 18.12 10.17 4.91
N ASP A 269 19.35 9.94 5.35
CA ASP A 269 20.54 10.08 4.51
C ASP A 269 20.68 8.87 3.58
N ILE A 270 20.59 9.08 2.27
CA ILE A 270 20.75 8.01 1.28
C ILE A 270 22.10 8.16 0.59
N ILE A 271 22.97 7.17 0.79
CA ILE A 271 24.32 7.10 0.22
C ILE A 271 24.29 6.11 -0.94
N LEU A 272 24.67 6.58 -2.13
CA LEU A 272 24.70 5.77 -3.35
C LEU A 272 26.15 5.57 -3.78
N MET A 273 26.54 4.31 -3.97
CA MET A 273 27.84 3.93 -4.51
C MET A 273 27.63 3.30 -5.88
N ALA A 274 28.32 3.84 -6.88
CA ALA A 274 28.15 3.43 -8.26
C ALA A 274 29.48 3.54 -9.02
N ASP A 275 29.69 2.61 -9.94
CA ASP A 275 30.70 2.70 -10.99
C ASP A 275 30.01 2.41 -12.34
N PRO A 276 29.68 3.44 -13.14
CA PRO A 276 28.95 3.28 -14.39
C PRO A 276 29.64 2.32 -15.37
N ASP A 277 30.98 2.26 -15.36
CA ASP A 277 31.77 1.41 -16.24
C ASP A 277 31.71 -0.07 -15.84
N GLN A 278 31.25 -0.36 -14.61
CA GLN A 278 31.05 -1.71 -14.07
C GLN A 278 29.57 -2.14 -14.10
N ARG A 279 28.76 -1.58 -15.00
CA ARG A 279 27.41 -2.08 -15.22
C ARG A 279 27.46 -3.43 -15.92
N THR A 280 27.00 -4.46 -15.22
CA THR A 280 26.90 -5.85 -15.71
C THR A 280 25.45 -6.32 -15.86
N SER A 281 24.51 -5.65 -15.19
CA SER A 281 23.09 -5.97 -15.26
C SER A 281 22.40 -5.30 -16.46
N LEU A 282 21.69 -6.10 -17.25
CA LEU A 282 20.81 -5.62 -18.33
C LEU A 282 19.70 -4.71 -17.82
N LEU A 283 19.18 -4.96 -16.62
CA LEU A 283 18.13 -4.14 -15.97
C LEU A 283 18.70 -2.95 -15.19
N GLY A 284 20.03 -2.77 -15.21
CA GLY A 284 20.71 -1.68 -14.52
C GLY A 284 20.20 -0.29 -14.90
N SER A 285 20.40 0.67 -14.00
CA SER A 285 19.95 2.04 -14.20
C SER A 285 21.06 2.92 -14.73
N ASP A 286 20.67 3.94 -15.49
CA ASP A 286 21.54 5.06 -15.82
C ASP A 286 21.84 5.89 -14.56
N THR A 287 23.11 6.07 -14.22
CA THR A 287 23.52 6.73 -12.98
C THR A 287 23.14 8.21 -12.94
N ALA A 288 22.98 8.88 -14.09
CA ALA A 288 22.49 10.26 -14.13
C ALA A 288 20.98 10.36 -13.84
N GLN A 289 20.19 9.37 -14.25
CA GLN A 289 18.78 9.25 -13.84
C GLN A 289 18.66 8.96 -12.34
N VAL A 290 19.51 8.07 -11.81
CA VAL A 290 19.57 7.79 -10.37
C VAL A 290 19.94 9.05 -9.59
N ALA A 291 20.97 9.78 -10.00
CA ALA A 291 21.38 11.03 -9.36
C ALA A 291 20.22 12.04 -9.27
N ARG A 292 19.43 12.16 -10.35
CA ARG A 292 18.22 13.00 -10.39
C ARG A 292 17.12 12.51 -9.44
N LEU A 293 16.87 11.20 -9.39
CA LEU A 293 15.87 10.60 -8.51
C LEU A 293 16.12 10.90 -7.02
N PHE A 294 17.38 10.87 -6.61
CA PHE A 294 17.77 11.07 -5.21
C PHE A 294 18.22 12.50 -4.89
N GLY A 295 18.37 13.38 -5.89
CA GLY A 295 18.86 14.75 -5.68
C GLY A 295 20.28 14.78 -5.12
N THR A 296 21.18 13.99 -5.72
CA THR A 296 22.48 13.67 -5.11
C THR A 296 23.50 14.81 -5.22
N THR A 297 24.39 14.87 -4.23
CA THR A 297 25.70 15.54 -4.36
C THR A 297 26.74 14.48 -4.69
N GLU A 298 27.44 14.63 -5.82
CA GLU A 298 28.36 13.62 -6.34
C GLU A 298 29.78 13.78 -5.77
N TYR A 299 30.37 12.67 -5.31
CA TYR A 299 31.77 12.59 -4.89
C TYR A 299 32.47 11.50 -5.73
N ARG A 300 33.59 11.84 -6.37
CA ARG A 300 34.34 10.91 -7.23
C ARG A 300 35.59 10.39 -6.54
N LEU A 301 35.68 9.08 -6.38
CA LEU A 301 36.88 8.39 -5.93
C LEU A 301 37.71 7.97 -7.14
N THR A 302 38.75 8.74 -7.47
CA THR A 302 39.57 8.52 -8.68
C THR A 302 40.82 7.69 -8.45
N ARG A 303 41.25 7.55 -7.19
CA ARG A 303 42.47 6.83 -6.83
C ARG A 303 42.17 5.35 -6.64
N VAL A 304 42.80 4.51 -7.46
CA VAL A 304 42.68 3.05 -7.36
C VAL A 304 43.83 2.48 -6.55
N TYR A 305 43.52 1.79 -5.45
CA TYR A 305 44.51 1.18 -4.55
C TYR A 305 44.72 -0.32 -4.77
N ARG A 306 43.89 -0.95 -5.62
CA ARG A 306 43.84 -2.42 -5.79
C ARG A 306 44.71 -2.98 -6.93
N SER A 307 45.16 -2.17 -7.87
CA SER A 307 45.79 -2.64 -9.11
C SER A 307 47.11 -1.93 -9.41
N ASN A 308 48.02 -2.64 -10.09
CA ASN A 308 49.27 -2.07 -10.60
C ASN A 308 48.99 -1.01 -11.68
N PRO A 309 49.77 0.10 -11.75
CA PRO A 309 49.64 1.13 -12.79
C PRO A 309 49.53 0.61 -14.23
N HIS A 310 50.22 -0.47 -14.60
CA HIS A 310 50.14 -1.04 -15.95
C HIS A 310 48.75 -1.60 -16.28
N ILE A 311 48.11 -2.27 -15.32
CA ILE A 311 46.74 -2.81 -15.47
C ILE A 311 45.74 -1.65 -15.58
N LEU A 312 45.92 -0.61 -14.78
CA LEU A 312 45.06 0.58 -14.82
C LEU A 312 45.14 1.30 -16.16
N ASN A 313 46.35 1.48 -16.70
CA ASN A 313 46.54 2.12 -18.00
C ASN A 313 45.94 1.29 -19.14
N ALA A 314 46.09 -0.04 -19.08
CA ALA A 314 45.46 -0.94 -20.05
C ALA A 314 43.92 -0.87 -19.99
N ALA A 315 43.34 -0.87 -18.79
CA ALA A 315 41.89 -0.76 -18.62
C ALA A 315 41.33 0.58 -19.14
N ARG A 316 41.98 1.71 -18.82
CA ARG A 316 41.60 3.04 -19.32
C ARG A 316 41.65 3.13 -20.84
N ALA A 317 42.71 2.58 -21.45
CA ALA A 317 42.85 2.54 -22.90
C ALA A 317 41.73 1.74 -23.58
N LEU A 318 41.21 0.69 -22.93
CA LEU A 318 40.09 -0.10 -23.45
C LEU A 318 38.73 0.58 -23.25
N LEU A 319 38.55 1.30 -22.14
CA LEU A 319 37.31 2.00 -21.80
C LEU A 319 37.19 3.38 -22.45
N ASN A 320 38.22 3.85 -23.18
CA ASN A 320 38.32 5.22 -23.70
C ASN A 320 38.14 6.30 -22.61
N THR A 321 38.66 6.02 -21.41
CA THR A 321 38.63 6.90 -20.22
C THR A 321 40.05 7.16 -19.66
#